data_AF-A0A2N3LEE0-F1
#
_entry.id   AF-A0A2N3LEE0-F1
#
_cell.length_a   1.000
_cell.length_b   1.000
_cell.length_c   1.000
_cell.angle_alpha   90.00
_cell.angle_beta   90.00
_cell.angle_gamma   90.00
#
_symmetry.space_group_name_H-M   'P 1'
#
loop_
_entity.id
_entity.type
_entity.pdbx_description
1 polymer ?
#
loop_
_entity_poly.entity_id
_entity_poly.type
_entity_poly.pdbx_seq_one_letter_code
_entity_poly.pdbx_strand_id
1 'polypeptide(L)' 'MEELFQRVLDAAGYEGEPNASNIELCFLDYVADGMFANLTLEEAMQEIENGEITIKQMCSNLLRVCR' A
#
# COMPACT_ATOMS: atom_id res chain seq x y z
N MET A 1 -14.85 1.91 4.56
CA MET A 1 -13.69 1.68 3.66
C MET A 1 -12.76 2.88 3.75
N GLU A 2 -13.30 4.08 3.61
CA GLU A 2 -12.62 5.36 3.87
C GLU A 2 -11.92 5.42 5.25
N GLU A 3 -12.60 5.03 6.34
CA GLU A 3 -11.96 4.95 7.67
C GLU A 3 -10.74 4.00 7.74
N LEU A 4 -10.75 2.92 6.94
CA LEU A 4 -9.60 2.01 6.86
C LEU A 4 -8.44 2.69 6.12
N PHE A 5 -8.73 3.36 5.02
CA PHE A 5 -7.71 4.07 4.24
C PHE A 5 -7.07 5.18 5.08
N GLN A 6 -7.87 5.99 5.78
CA GLN A 6 -7.36 7.02 6.68
C GLN A 6 -6.39 6.43 7.70
N ARG A 7 -6.79 5.35 8.38
CA ARG A 7 -5.95 4.69 9.38
C ARG A 7 -4.65 4.13 8.81
N VAL A 8 -4.67 3.64 7.57
CA VAL A 8 -3.47 3.13 6.89
C VAL A 8 -2.52 4.29 6.57
N LEU A 9 -3.03 5.37 5.98
CA LEU A 9 -2.23 6.55 5.63
C LEU A 9 -1.65 7.22 6.89
N ASP A 10 -2.46 7.37 7.95
CA ASP A 10 -2.01 7.92 9.23
C ASP A 10 -0.88 7.06 9.86
N ALA A 11 -1.02 5.73 9.81
CA ALA A 11 0.00 4.81 10.33
C ALA A 11 1.29 4.86 9.52
N ALA A 12 1.19 5.05 8.20
CA ALA A 12 2.32 5.21 7.31
C ALA A 12 2.95 6.62 7.35
N GLY A 13 2.29 7.59 7.98
CA GLY A 13 2.70 9.00 7.91
C GLY A 13 2.57 9.60 6.51
N TYR A 14 1.68 9.03 5.68
CA TYR A 14 1.50 9.43 4.29
C TYR A 14 0.44 10.54 4.18
N GLU A 15 0.81 11.69 3.61
CA GLU A 15 -0.09 12.82 3.44
C GLU A 15 -1.00 12.61 2.22
N GLY A 16 -2.33 12.69 2.41
CA GLY A 16 -3.27 12.61 1.30
C GLY A 16 -4.71 12.29 1.75
N GLU A 17 -5.63 12.36 0.79
CA GLU A 17 -7.01 11.94 1.01
C GLU A 17 -7.13 10.41 1.17
N PRO A 18 -8.05 9.92 2.01
CA PRO A 18 -8.25 8.49 2.25
C PRO A 18 -9.00 7.80 1.08
N ASN A 19 -8.30 7.63 -0.05
CA ASN A 19 -8.82 6.99 -1.25
C ASN A 19 -7.88 5.87 -1.74
N ALA A 20 -8.37 5.06 -2.70
CA ALA A 20 -7.62 3.91 -3.19
C ALA A 20 -6.30 4.28 -3.87
N SER A 21 -6.29 5.38 -4.64
CA SER A 21 -5.09 5.84 -5.35
C SER A 21 -3.95 6.19 -4.39
N ASN A 22 -4.25 6.87 -3.27
CA ASN A 22 -3.23 7.20 -2.28
C ASN A 22 -2.72 5.97 -1.51
N ILE A 23 -3.56 4.96 -1.31
CA ILE A 23 -3.13 3.69 -0.70
C ILE A 23 -2.20 2.94 -1.65
N GLU A 24 -2.51 2.92 -2.94
CA GLU A 24 -1.67 2.29 -3.96
C GLU A 24 -0.31 2.98 -4.05
N LEU A 25 -0.29 4.31 -4.11
CA LEU A 25 0.96 5.10 -4.09
C LEU A 25 1.78 4.81 -2.84
N CYS A 26 1.17 4.89 -1.65
CA CYS A 26 1.83 4.59 -0.38
C CYS A 26 2.40 3.16 -0.35
N PHE A 27 1.65 2.18 -0.85
CA PHE A 27 2.11 0.80 -0.95
C PHE A 27 3.34 0.67 -1.86
N LEU A 28 3.29 1.28 -3.04
CA LEU A 28 4.40 1.26 -4.01
C LEU A 28 5.65 1.95 -3.48
N ASP A 29 5.52 3.06 -2.75
CA ASP A 29 6.65 3.72 -2.09
C ASP A 29 7.34 2.80 -1.07
N TYR A 30 6.55 2.10 -0.24
CA TYR A 30 7.10 1.12 0.72
C TYR A 30 7.77 -0.07 0.02
N VAL A 31 7.24 -0.51 -1.13
CA VAL A 31 7.87 -1.55 -1.95
C VAL A 31 9.21 -1.03 -2.49
N ALA A 32 9.25 0.19 -3.02
CA ALA A 32 10.47 0.81 -3.54
C ALA A 32 11.54 1.00 -2.45
N ASP A 33 11.13 1.29 -1.22
CA ASP A 33 12.00 1.38 -0.05
C ASP A 33 12.48 0.00 0.47
N GLY A 34 12.04 -1.09 -0.15
CA GLY A 34 12.45 -2.45 0.18
C GLY A 34 11.80 -3.00 1.46
N MET A 35 10.70 -2.40 1.92
CA MET A 35 9.97 -2.86 3.11
C MET A 35 9.30 -4.22 2.91
N PHE A 36 9.08 -4.60 1.65
CA PHE A 36 8.55 -5.90 1.26
C PHE A 36 9.64 -6.72 0.56
N ALA A 37 10.50 -7.38 1.36
CA ALA A 37 11.73 -8.05 0.89
C ALA A 37 11.58 -9.09 -0.25
N ASN A 38 10.35 -9.55 -0.54
CA ASN A 38 10.07 -10.53 -1.59
C ASN A 38 9.28 -9.95 -2.78
N LEU A 39 9.15 -8.62 -2.86
CA LEU A 39 8.36 -7.97 -3.87
C LEU A 39 9.13 -6.76 -4.40
N THR A 40 9.44 -6.76 -5.70
CA THR A 40 10.01 -5.59 -6.36
C THR A 40 8.91 -4.62 -6.79
N LEU A 41 9.29 -3.37 -7.08
CA LEU A 41 8.33 -2.35 -7.54
C LEU A 41 7.64 -2.76 -8.85
N GLU A 42 8.40 -3.33 -9.80
CA GLU A 42 7.86 -3.77 -11.08
C GLU A 42 6.87 -4.93 -10.92
N GLU A 43 7.21 -5.93 -10.10
CA GLU A 43 6.31 -7.04 -9.76
C GLU A 43 5.05 -6.54 -9.06
N ALA A 44 5.19 -5.63 -8.09
CA ALA A 44 4.04 -5.05 -7.38
C ALA A 44 3.08 -4.36 -8.36
N MET A 45 3.58 -3.49 -9.24
CA MET A 45 2.76 -2.80 -10.23
C MET A 45 2.03 -3.79 -11.15
N GLN A 46 2.73 -4.81 -11.62
CA GLN A 46 2.16 -5.82 -12.51
C GLN A 46 1.11 -6.69 -11.80
N GLU A 47 1.37 -7.11 -10.56
CA GLU A 47 0.42 -7.86 -9.75
C GLU A 47 -0.83 -7.04 -9.40
N ILE A 48 -0.70 -5.72 -9.23
CA ILE A 48 -1.83 -4.80 -9.03
C ILE A 48 -2.65 -4.69 -10.31
N GLU A 49 -2.01 -4.49 -11.47
CA GLU A 49 -2.68 -4.41 -12.77
C GLU A 49 -3.42 -5.71 -13.11
N ASN A 50 -2.81 -6.86 -12.78
CA ASN A 50 -3.42 -8.18 -12.95
C ASN A 50 -4.51 -8.49 -11.91
N GLY A 51 -4.66 -7.66 -10.87
CA GLY A 51 -5.64 -7.83 -9.79
C GLY A 51 -5.25 -8.89 -8.74
N GLU A 52 -4.00 -9.35 -8.72
CA GLU A 52 -3.46 -10.29 -7.73
C GLU A 52 -3.24 -9.63 -6.38
N ILE A 53 -2.78 -8.37 -6.38
CA ILE A 53 -2.74 -7.50 -5.21
C ILE A 53 -3.95 -6.57 -5.24
N THR A 54 -4.90 -6.86 -4.35
CA THR A 54 -6.08 -6.00 -4.13
C THR A 54 -5.76 -4.88 -3.14
N ILE A 55 -6.56 -3.81 -3.20
CA ILE A 55 -6.49 -2.69 -2.25
C ILE A 55 -6.56 -3.13 -0.78
N LYS A 56 -7.27 -4.22 -0.48
CA LYS A 56 -7.37 -4.78 0.87
C LYS A 56 -6.07 -5.44 1.31
N GLN A 57 -5.39 -6.15 0.40
CA GLN A 57 -4.06 -6.72 0.66
C GLN A 57 -3.05 -5.60 0.90
N MET A 58 -3.06 -4.55 0.08
CA MET A 58 -2.20 -3.37 0.29
C MET A 58 -2.40 -2.77 1.69
N CYS A 59 -3.65 -2.48 2.08
CA CYS A 59 -3.96 -1.95 3.41
C CYS A 59 -3.45 -2.87 4.54
N SER A 60 -3.67 -4.17 4.42
CA SER A 60 -3.23 -5.15 5.43
C SER A 60 -1.69 -5.22 5.51
N ASN A 61 -1.01 -5.15 4.38
CA ASN A 61 0.44 -5.20 4.30
C ASN A 61 1.05 -3.93 4.90
N LEU A 62 0.55 -2.75 4.54
CA LEU A 62 0.97 -1.48 5.09
C LEU A 62 0.79 -1.43 6.61
N LEU A 63 -0.37 -1.80 7.14
CA LEU A 63 -0.62 -1.84 8.58
C LEU A 63 0.25 -2.85 9.34
N ARG A 64 0.81 -3.85 8.66
CA ARG A 64 1.74 -4.82 9.25
C ARG A 64 3.15 -4.24 9.36
N VAL A 65 3.58 -3.48 8.37
CA VAL A 65 4.92 -2.87 8.32
C VAL A 65 4.99 -1.60 9.17
N CYS A 66 3.91 -0.81 9.23
CA CYS A 66 3.87 0.44 9.99
C CYS A 66 3.66 0.24 11.51
N ARG A 67 3.84 -0.98 12.03
CA ARG A 67 3.70 -1.31 13.45
C ARG A 67 5.03 -1.35 14.18
#